data_AF-A0AAP0R115-F1
#
_entry.id   AF-A0AAP0R115-F1
#
_cell.length_a   1.000
_cell.length_b   1.000
_cell.length_c   1.000
_cell.angle_alpha   90.00
_cell.angle_beta   90.00
_cell.angle_gamma   90.00
#
_symmetry.space_group_name_H-M   'P 1'
#
loop_
_entity.id
_entity.type
_entity.pdbx_description
1 polymer ?
#
loop_
_entity_poly.entity_id
_entity_poly.type
_entity_poly.pdbx_seq_one_letter_code
_entity_poly.pdbx_strand_id
1 'polypeptide(L)' 'MKDWRVFIRHIYHEANFAADYLAKTAGSMPLGFHVYQEPPVGLDPWLCYDMYGSMIPRSVVS' A
#
# COMPACT_ATOMS: atom_id res chain seq x y z
N MET A 1 1.75 -22.12 -20.47
CA MET A 1 1.69 -21.50 -19.13
C MET A 1 2.97 -20.73 -18.93
N LYS A 2 2.92 -19.49 -18.45
CA LYS A 2 4.13 -18.76 -18.07
C LYS A 2 4.53 -19.27 -16.68
N ASP A 3 5.77 -19.67 -16.48
CA ASP A 3 6.23 -20.06 -15.15
C ASP A 3 6.42 -18.79 -14.31
N TRP A 4 5.56 -18.62 -13.30
CA TRP A 4 5.65 -17.49 -12.38
C TRP A 4 6.75 -17.77 -11.37
N ARG A 5 7.79 -16.93 -11.35
CA ARG A 5 8.79 -16.93 -10.28
C ARG A 5 8.28 -16.07 -9.14
N VAL A 6 7.89 -16.70 -8.04
CA VAL A 6 7.35 -16.03 -6.85
C VAL A 6 8.42 -15.99 -5.77
N PHE A 7 8.60 -14.82 -5.14
CA PHE A 7 9.48 -14.64 -4.00
C PHE A 7 8.68 -14.07 -2.85
N ILE A 8 8.81 -14.66 -1.66
CA ILE A 8 8.19 -14.15 -0.43
C ILE A 8 9.26 -13.32 0.29
N ARG A 9 8.95 -12.05 0.58
CA ARG A 9 9.80 -11.17 1.37
C ARG A 9 8.97 -10.55 2.48
N HIS A 10 9.54 -10.49 3.68
CA HIS A 10 8.95 -9.70 4.75
C HIS A 10 9.29 -8.23 4.49
N ILE A 11 8.25 -7.42 4.29
CA ILE A 11 8.36 -5.97 4.17
C ILE A 11 7.84 -5.39 5.48
N TYR A 12 8.62 -4.52 6.12
CA TYR A 12 8.15 -3.82 7.32
C TYR A 12 6.91 -3.00 6.97
N HIS A 13 5.91 -3.01 7.87
CA HIS A 13 4.58 -2.40 7.72
C HIS A 13 4.58 -1.01 7.04
N GLU A 14 5.64 -0.24 7.26
CA GLU A 14 5.83 1.12 6.74
C GLU A 14 5.90 1.19 5.21
N ALA A 15 6.40 0.15 4.54
CA ALA A 15 6.57 0.11 3.09
C ALA A 15 5.38 -0.49 2.33
N ASN A 16 4.34 -0.97 3.02
CA ASN A 16 3.12 -1.47 2.36
C ASN A 16 1.85 -0.69 2.76
N PHE A 17 2.04 0.59 3.10
CA PHE A 17 0.96 1.47 3.56
C PHE A 17 -0.19 1.57 2.55
N ALA A 18 0.12 1.55 1.24
CA ALA A 18 -0.90 1.55 0.19
C ALA A 18 -1.78 0.29 0.24
N ALA A 19 -1.20 -0.90 0.40
CA ALA A 19 -1.97 -2.13 0.53
C ALA A 19 -2.80 -2.14 1.83
N ASP A 20 -2.22 -1.71 2.95
CA ASP A 20 -2.93 -1.61 4.23
C ASP A 20 -4.13 -0.65 4.14
N TYR A 21 -3.94 0.51 3.52
CA TYR A 21 -5.01 1.50 3.31
C TYR A 21 -6.10 0.94 2.41
N LEU A 22 -5.74 0.29 1.29
CA LEU A 22 -6.70 -0.29 0.35
C LEU A 22 -7.47 -1.46 0.99
N ALA A 23 -6.80 -2.30 1.78
CA ALA A 23 -7.46 -3.39 2.50
C ALA A 23 -8.46 -2.87 3.54
N LYS A 24 -8.09 -1.83 4.30
CA LYS A 24 -9.00 -1.16 5.25
C LYS A 24 -10.20 -0.54 4.55
N THR A 25 -9.97 0.16 3.45
CA THR A 25 -11.02 0.81 2.66
C THR A 25 -11.96 -0.24 2.04
N ALA A 26 -11.42 -1.34 1.51
CA ALA A 26 -12.23 -2.41 0.94
C ALA A 26 -13.19 -3.04 1.97
N GLY A 27 -12.80 -3.09 3.26
CA GLY A 27 -13.66 -3.59 4.33
C GLY A 27 -14.94 -2.80 4.57
N SER A 28 -14.99 -1.51 4.16
CA SER A 28 -16.18 -0.67 4.28
C SER A 28 -16.98 -0.54 2.97
N MET A 29 -16.52 -1.17 1.89
CA MET A 29 -17.16 -1.09 0.58
C MET A 29 -18.10 -2.28 0.33
N PRO A 30 -19.13 -2.10 -0.52
CA PRO A 30 -19.93 -3.22 -1.01
C PRO A 30 -19.06 -4.27 -1.72
N LEU A 31 -19.45 -5.53 -1.63
CA LEU A 31 -18.83 -6.61 -2.40
C LEU A 31 -18.90 -6.30 -3.90
N GLY A 32 -17.76 -6.40 -4.58
CA GLY A 32 -17.64 -6.07 -5.99
C GLY A 32 -16.19 -5.82 -6.39
N PHE A 33 -16.01 -5.48 -7.67
CA PHE A 33 -14.72 -5.05 -8.19
C PHE A 33 -14.69 -3.53 -8.29
N HIS A 34 -13.80 -2.89 -7.54
CA HIS A 34 -13.66 -1.44 -7.48
C HIS A 34 -12.33 -1.03 -8.11
N VAL A 35 -12.38 -0.12 -9.09
CA VAL A 35 -11.18 0.41 -9.77
C VAL A 35 -11.09 1.90 -9.50
N TYR A 36 -9.95 2.32 -8.98
CA TYR A 36 -9.61 3.72 -8.79
C TYR A 36 -8.82 4.19 -10.02
N GLN A 37 -9.31 5.23 -10.70
CA GLN A 37 -8.60 5.87 -11.83
C GLN A 37 -7.50 6.82 -11.36
N GLU A 38 -7.60 7.27 -10.10
CA GLU A 38 -6.63 8.13 -9.42
C GLU A 38 -6.36 7.54 -8.02
N PRO A 39 -5.21 7.83 -7.40
CA PRO A 39 -4.95 7.42 -6.02
C PRO A 39 -6.08 7.82 -5.07
N PRO A 40 -6.53 6.92 -4.18
CA PRO A 40 -7.46 7.29 -3.12
C PRO A 40 -6.90 8.44 -2.26
N VAL A 41 -7.77 9.38 -1.88
CA VAL A 41 -7.40 10.57 -1.10
C VAL A 41 -6.68 10.17 0.18
N GLY A 42 -5.47 10.72 0.37
CA GLY A 42 -4.61 10.44 1.52
C GLY A 42 -3.47 9.45 1.24
N LEU A 43 -3.41 8.87 0.04
CA LEU A 43 -2.26 8.08 -0.42
C LEU A 43 -1.18 8.91 -1.13
N ASP A 44 -1.49 10.12 -1.59
CA ASP A 44 -0.55 10.97 -2.36
C ASP A 44 0.80 11.22 -1.67
N PRO A 45 0.86 11.53 -0.36
CA PRO A 45 2.14 11.73 0.31
C PRO A 45 2.98 10.45 0.31
N TRP A 46 2.34 9.30 0.55
CA TRP A 46 2.98 7.99 0.62
C TRP A 46 3.48 7.50 -0.74
N LEU A 47 2.68 7.69 -1.78
CA LEU A 47 3.07 7.40 -3.16
C LEU A 47 4.23 8.29 -3.60
N CYS A 48 4.27 9.56 -3.17
CA CYS A 48 5.44 10.40 -3.39
C CYS A 48 6.67 9.84 -2.69
N TYR A 49 6.58 9.42 -1.43
CA TYR A 49 7.73 8.85 -0.71
C TYR A 49 8.26 7.57 -1.35
N ASP A 50 7.38 6.70 -1.84
CA ASP A 50 7.76 5.48 -2.56
C ASP A 50 8.44 5.82 -3.90
N MET A 51 7.91 6.80 -4.63
CA MET A 51 8.51 7.32 -5.88
C MET A 51 9.90 7.94 -5.65
N TYR A 52 10.11 8.64 -4.53
CA TYR A 52 11.39 9.26 -4.17
C TYR A 52 12.33 8.33 -3.39
N GLY A 53 11.93 7.07 -3.12
CA GLY A 53 12.75 6.08 -2.40
C GLY A 53 13.03 6.42 -0.93
N SER A 54 12.18 7.25 -0.32
CA SER A 54 12.38 7.74 1.05
C SER A 54 11.70 6.82 2.06
N MET A 55 12.49 6.11 2.88
CA MET A 55 11.99 5.37 4.04
C MET A 55 11.79 6.35 5.20
N ILE A 56 10.54 6.57 5.62
CA ILE A 56 10.24 7.32 6.85
C ILE A 56 10.22 6.32 8.02
N PRO A 57 11.17 6.37 8.97
CA PRO A 57 11.02 5.62 10.20
C PRO A 57 9.89 6.22 11.03
N ARG A 58 8.94 5.42 11.51
CA ARG A 58 8.00 5.93 12.52
C ARG A 58 8.74 6.12 13.84
N SER A 59 8.75 7.35 14.35
CA SER A 59 9.03 7.57 15.76
C SER A 59 7.89 6.94 16.57
N VAL A 60 8.19 5.84 17.28
CA VAL A 60 7.31 5.35 18.34
C VAL A 60 7.42 6.35 19.48
N VAL A 61 6.40 7.20 19.66
CA VAL A 61 6.29 7.99 20.89
C VAL A 61 5.77 7.04 21.96
N SER A 62 6.67 6.71 22.89
CA SER A 62 6.38 5.97 24.13
C SER A 62 5.46 6.77 25.05
#